data_AF-A0AAP3AIQ3-F1
#
_entry.id   AF-A0AAP3AIQ3-F1
#
_cell.length_a   1.000
_cell.length_b   1.000
_cell.length_c   1.000
_cell.angle_alpha   90.00
_cell.angle_beta   90.00
_cell.angle_gamma   90.00
#
_symmetry.space_group_name_H-M   'P 1'
#
loop_
_entity.id
_entity.type
_entity.pdbx_description
1 polymer ?
#
loop_
_entity_poly.entity_id
_entity_poly.type
_entity_poly.pdbx_seq_one_letter_code
_entity_poly.pdbx_strand_id
1 'polypeptide(L)'
;MLTFNARQLLRGLDVASYPARLADEPVGARLTTVPLEVTDQGLIAYSTDRYQLARTLTEYALEAPAHGAGLPPVRLHRSGLKVLLPVLRAAKKDGTVELTADKDTVTFTVHAANGQVQTVPLKNYADADEYPKIASLFRLHTQPRGALEEGTFTVNPKYVKALADVTARYTSDGEVLTFDPDTNHSGKPVAWVHGQWAHGILMPIRRDQLPTIDAEYEGVGRLFRAVPLMQSPESASVREGSAVERASTRGTAEAPATA
;
A
#
# COMPACT_ATOMS: atom_id res chain seq x y z
N MET A 1 -19.94 11.17 -6.22
CA MET A 1 -20.08 9.74 -6.60
C MET A 1 -18.84 9.37 -7.40
N LEU A 2 -18.23 8.22 -7.13
CA LEU A 2 -17.00 7.77 -7.80
C LEU A 2 -17.23 6.43 -8.49
N THR A 3 -16.73 6.23 -9.71
CA THR A 3 -16.98 5.00 -10.48
C THR A 3 -15.69 4.23 -10.75
N PHE A 4 -15.72 2.92 -10.51
CA PHE A 4 -14.57 2.01 -10.65
C PHE A 4 -14.93 0.77 -11.45
N ASN A 5 -13.93 0.14 -12.06
CA ASN A 5 -14.07 -1.20 -12.61
C ASN A 5 -14.16 -2.21 -11.45
N ALA A 6 -15.18 -3.06 -11.42
CA ALA A 6 -15.42 -4.00 -10.32
C ALA A 6 -14.21 -4.91 -10.07
N ARG A 7 -13.52 -5.34 -11.14
CA ARG A 7 -12.29 -6.13 -11.05
C ARG A 7 -11.15 -5.40 -10.36
N GLN A 8 -10.95 -4.12 -10.67
CA GLN A 8 -9.84 -3.35 -10.10
C GLN A 8 -10.13 -3.00 -8.65
N LEU A 9 -11.37 -2.61 -8.34
CA LEU A 9 -11.79 -2.35 -6.97
C LEU A 9 -11.72 -3.61 -6.10
N LEU A 10 -12.14 -4.77 -6.63
CA LEU A 10 -11.97 -6.07 -5.98
C LEU A 10 -10.50 -6.33 -5.65
N ARG A 11 -9.60 -6.18 -6.63
CA ARG A 11 -8.16 -6.40 -6.44
C ARG A 11 -7.60 -5.47 -5.37
N GLY A 12 -7.91 -4.17 -5.44
CA GLY A 12 -7.43 -3.18 -4.49
C GLY A 12 -7.89 -3.49 -3.08
N LEU A 13 -9.21 -3.66 -2.89
CA LEU A 13 -9.78 -3.93 -1.57
C LEU A 13 -9.41 -5.31 -1.01
N ASP A 14 -9.28 -6.36 -1.84
CA ASP A 14 -8.90 -7.70 -1.36
C ASP A 14 -7.48 -7.69 -0.79
N VAL A 15 -6.53 -7.06 -1.50
CA VAL A 15 -5.14 -6.91 -1.03
C VAL A 15 -5.06 -5.97 0.17
N ALA A 16 -5.66 -4.78 0.09
CA ALA A 16 -5.61 -3.78 1.15
C ALA A 16 -6.31 -4.23 2.43
N SER A 17 -7.27 -5.14 2.36
CA SER A 17 -7.98 -5.67 3.54
C SER A 17 -7.31 -6.87 4.19
N TYR A 18 -6.30 -7.46 3.57
CA TYR A 18 -5.67 -8.67 4.10
C TYR A 18 -5.07 -8.48 5.51
N PRO A 19 -4.26 -7.42 5.78
CA PRO A 19 -3.79 -7.16 7.14
C PRO A 19 -4.95 -6.94 8.13
N ALA A 20 -5.95 -6.14 7.77
CA ALA A 20 -7.12 -5.91 8.64
C ALA A 20 -7.89 -7.19 9.00
N ARG A 21 -7.88 -8.23 8.13
CA ARG A 21 -8.49 -9.54 8.45
C ARG A 21 -7.73 -10.31 9.52
N LEU A 22 -6.41 -10.17 9.57
CA LEU A 22 -5.54 -10.88 10.51
C LEU A 22 -5.29 -10.09 11.81
N ALA A 23 -5.63 -8.80 11.84
CA ALA A 23 -5.48 -7.99 13.03
C ALA A 23 -6.29 -8.54 14.22
N ASP A 24 -5.63 -8.63 15.37
CA ASP A 24 -6.24 -9.03 16.63
C ASP A 24 -7.14 -7.92 17.20
N GLU A 25 -8.43 -8.24 17.39
CA GLU A 25 -9.44 -7.32 17.94
C GLU A 25 -9.09 -6.72 19.32
N PRO A 26 -8.54 -7.48 20.30
CA PRO A 26 -8.25 -6.95 21.63
C PRO A 26 -7.15 -5.88 21.62
N VAL A 27 -6.36 -5.84 20.55
CA VAL A 27 -5.08 -5.15 20.48
C VAL A 27 -5.13 -3.96 19.49
N GLY A 28 -6.23 -3.81 18.74
CA GLY A 28 -6.54 -2.58 18.03
C GLY A 28 -7.79 -2.67 17.14
N ALA A 29 -8.95 -2.31 17.67
CA ALA A 29 -10.20 -2.18 16.91
C ALA A 29 -10.07 -1.27 15.67
N ARG A 30 -9.15 -0.29 15.70
CA ARG A 30 -8.81 0.52 14.52
C ARG A 30 -8.07 -0.26 13.43
N LEU A 31 -7.27 -1.26 13.76
CA LEU A 31 -6.48 -2.05 12.79
C LEU A 31 -7.33 -3.07 12.03
N THR A 32 -8.50 -3.44 12.54
CA THR A 32 -9.48 -4.27 11.82
C THR A 32 -10.26 -3.50 10.74
N THR A 33 -9.84 -2.27 10.46
CA THR A 33 -10.46 -1.39 9.47
C THR A 33 -9.48 -0.99 8.36
N VAL A 34 -10.04 -0.59 7.22
CA VAL A 34 -9.34 -0.18 6.00
C VAL A 34 -9.75 1.25 5.69
N PRO A 35 -8.89 2.25 5.96
CA PRO A 35 -9.09 3.61 5.47
C PRO A 35 -9.07 3.66 3.93
N LEU A 36 -9.96 4.48 3.39
CA LEU A 36 -10.03 4.79 1.97
C LEU A 36 -9.81 6.29 1.77
N GLU A 37 -8.87 6.62 0.89
CA GLU A 37 -8.46 7.98 0.60
C GLU A 37 -8.63 8.28 -0.88
N VAL A 38 -9.38 9.33 -1.19
CA VAL A 38 -9.69 9.75 -2.55
C VAL A 38 -8.59 10.69 -3.05
N THR A 39 -7.97 10.32 -4.17
CA THR A 39 -6.87 11.06 -4.79
C THR A 39 -7.20 11.45 -6.23
N ASP A 40 -6.35 12.30 -6.81
CA ASP A 40 -6.36 12.69 -8.23
C ASP A 40 -6.21 11.50 -9.19
N GLN A 41 -5.58 10.41 -8.74
CA GLN A 41 -5.32 9.22 -9.55
C GLN A 41 -6.30 8.06 -9.30
N GLY A 42 -7.03 8.08 -8.19
CA GLY A 42 -7.91 6.98 -7.81
C GLY A 42 -8.18 6.89 -6.32
N LEU A 43 -8.68 5.72 -5.92
CA LEU A 43 -8.93 5.37 -4.54
C LEU A 43 -7.73 4.64 -3.95
N ILE A 44 -7.11 5.22 -2.93
CA ILE A 44 -6.10 4.55 -2.13
C ILE A 44 -6.79 3.82 -0.99
N ALA A 45 -6.50 2.53 -0.85
CA ALA A 45 -6.91 1.73 0.29
C ALA A 45 -5.66 1.19 0.98
N TYR A 46 -5.63 1.21 2.31
CA TYR A 46 -4.51 0.68 3.08
C TYR A 46 -4.92 0.04 4.39
N SER A 47 -4.10 -0.89 4.90
CA SER A 47 -4.22 -1.37 6.28
C SER A 47 -2.93 -2.01 6.78
N THR A 48 -2.85 -2.25 8.10
CA THR A 48 -1.76 -2.94 8.78
C THR A 48 -2.26 -3.72 9.99
N ASP A 49 -1.53 -4.77 10.36
CA ASP A 49 -1.71 -5.58 11.58
C ASP A 49 -0.48 -5.54 12.50
N ARG A 50 0.41 -4.56 12.32
CA ARG A 50 1.75 -4.40 12.94
C ARG A 50 2.88 -5.20 12.30
N TYR A 51 2.57 -6.32 11.64
CA TYR A 51 3.60 -7.20 11.05
C TYR A 51 3.68 -7.06 9.53
N GLN A 52 2.56 -6.72 8.90
CA GLN A 52 2.46 -6.43 7.49
C GLN A 52 1.65 -5.16 7.24
N LEU A 53 1.85 -4.61 6.07
CA LEU A 53 1.29 -3.34 5.63
C LEU A 53 0.93 -3.50 4.15
N ALA A 54 -0.29 -3.11 3.79
CA ALA A 54 -0.76 -3.11 2.41
C ALA A 54 -1.26 -1.71 2.03
N ARG A 55 -0.94 -1.27 0.82
CA ARG A 55 -1.50 -0.08 0.18
C ARG A 55 -1.70 -0.35 -1.29
N THR A 56 -2.85 0.06 -1.79
CA THR A 56 -3.27 -0.16 -3.19
C THR A 56 -3.84 1.11 -3.77
N LEU A 57 -3.67 1.31 -5.07
CA LEU A 57 -4.37 2.33 -5.86
C LEU A 57 -5.37 1.63 -6.77
N THR A 58 -6.62 2.07 -6.72
CA THR A 58 -7.67 1.67 -7.67
C THR A 58 -8.02 2.87 -8.53
N GLU A 59 -7.69 2.82 -9.81
CA GLU A 59 -7.99 3.88 -10.77
C GLU A 59 -9.49 4.00 -11.05
N TYR A 60 -9.95 5.21 -11.31
CA TYR A 60 -11.32 5.48 -11.74
C TYR A 60 -11.59 4.79 -13.09
N ALA A 61 -12.82 4.30 -13.26
CA ALA A 61 -13.29 3.83 -14.57
C ALA A 61 -13.72 4.98 -15.48
N LEU A 62 -14.05 6.13 -14.88
CA LEU A 62 -14.47 7.36 -15.55
C LEU A 62 -13.53 8.50 -15.16
N GLU A 63 -13.89 9.73 -15.48
CA GLU A 63 -13.11 10.91 -15.09
C GLU A 63 -12.89 11.01 -13.58
N ALA A 64 -11.70 11.49 -13.20
CA ALA A 64 -11.38 11.76 -11.81
C ALA A 64 -12.28 12.87 -11.26
N PRO A 65 -12.70 12.79 -9.99
CA PRO A 65 -13.49 13.84 -9.37
C PRO A 65 -12.66 15.14 -9.27
N ALA A 66 -13.33 16.29 -9.38
CA ALA A 66 -12.72 17.58 -9.15
C ALA A 66 -12.18 17.71 -7.71
N HIS A 67 -11.19 18.57 -7.50
CA HIS A 67 -10.66 18.86 -6.17
C HIS A 67 -11.78 19.33 -5.22
N GLY A 68 -11.80 18.81 -3.99
CA GLY A 68 -12.88 19.07 -3.03
C GLY A 68 -14.23 18.36 -3.33
N ALA A 69 -14.40 17.70 -4.48
CA ALA A 69 -15.61 16.92 -4.82
C ALA A 69 -15.49 15.43 -4.42
N GLY A 70 -14.62 15.13 -3.45
CA GLY A 70 -14.32 13.79 -2.96
C GLY A 70 -15.40 13.23 -2.03
N LEU A 71 -15.15 12.01 -1.56
CA LEU A 71 -15.92 11.43 -0.45
C LEU A 71 -15.48 12.07 0.87
N PRO A 72 -16.34 12.12 1.91
CA PRO A 72 -15.88 12.35 3.27
C PRO A 72 -14.79 11.30 3.65
N PRO A 73 -14.08 11.47 4.76
CA PRO A 73 -13.23 10.41 5.28
C PRO A 73 -13.99 9.08 5.35
N VAL A 74 -13.44 8.04 4.73
CA VAL A 74 -14.07 6.71 4.68
C VAL A 74 -13.19 5.69 5.37
N ARG A 75 -13.80 4.84 6.19
CA ARG A 75 -13.14 3.69 6.80
C ARG A 75 -14.07 2.50 6.86
N LEU A 76 -13.62 1.37 6.30
CA LEU A 76 -14.40 0.14 6.24
C LEU A 76 -13.91 -0.89 7.24
N HIS A 77 -14.80 -1.48 8.04
CA HIS A 77 -14.44 -2.61 8.89
C HIS A 77 -14.31 -3.91 8.08
N ARG A 78 -13.42 -4.81 8.51
CA ARG A 78 -13.17 -6.12 7.87
C ARG A 78 -14.45 -6.96 7.67
N SER A 79 -15.42 -6.84 8.56
CA SER A 79 -16.70 -7.55 8.44
C SER A 79 -17.53 -7.05 7.26
N GLY A 80 -17.53 -5.73 6.99
CA GLY A 80 -18.20 -5.17 5.82
C GLY A 80 -17.52 -5.59 4.52
N LEU A 81 -16.19 -5.65 4.52
CA LEU A 81 -15.42 -6.15 3.38
C LEU A 81 -15.69 -7.64 3.09
N LYS A 82 -15.90 -8.47 4.12
CA LYS A 82 -16.32 -9.87 3.96
C LYS A 82 -17.64 -10.01 3.20
N VAL A 83 -18.53 -9.02 3.30
CA VAL A 83 -19.81 -8.96 2.57
C VAL A 83 -19.62 -8.41 1.15
N LEU A 84 -18.83 -7.34 1.00
CA LEU A 84 -18.64 -6.66 -0.29
C LEU A 84 -17.84 -7.48 -1.31
N LEU A 85 -16.75 -8.13 -0.88
CA LEU A 85 -15.81 -8.77 -1.82
C LEU A 85 -16.43 -9.92 -2.64
N PRO A 86 -17.31 -10.79 -2.08
CA PRO A 86 -18.05 -11.76 -2.90
C PRO A 86 -18.91 -11.11 -3.98
N VAL A 87 -19.55 -9.98 -3.70
CA VAL A 87 -20.38 -9.24 -4.68
C VAL A 87 -19.51 -8.71 -5.81
N LEU A 88 -18.39 -8.06 -5.49
CA LEU A 88 -17.42 -7.60 -6.48
C LEU A 88 -16.84 -8.75 -7.30
N ARG A 89 -16.63 -9.91 -6.67
CA ARG A 89 -16.15 -11.13 -7.35
C ARG A 89 -17.15 -11.66 -8.36
N ALA A 90 -18.44 -11.58 -8.09
CA ALA A 90 -19.49 -11.94 -9.04
C ALA A 90 -19.52 -11.00 -10.26
N ALA A 91 -19.27 -9.70 -10.05
CA ALA A 91 -19.27 -8.68 -11.10
C ALA A 91 -17.92 -8.49 -11.82
N LYS A 92 -16.88 -9.27 -11.51
CA LYS A 92 -15.50 -9.02 -11.96
C LYS A 92 -15.28 -9.04 -13.49
N LYS A 93 -16.17 -9.67 -14.25
CA LYS A 93 -16.07 -9.82 -15.70
C LYS A 93 -16.89 -8.71 -16.35
N ASP A 94 -16.32 -7.50 -16.36
CA ASP A 94 -16.86 -6.30 -17.03
C ASP A 94 -17.92 -5.51 -16.25
N GLY A 95 -18.05 -5.73 -14.94
CA GLY A 95 -18.91 -4.90 -14.08
C GLY A 95 -18.26 -3.59 -13.64
N THR A 96 -19.08 -2.62 -13.26
CA THR A 96 -18.68 -1.34 -12.67
C THR A 96 -19.23 -1.19 -11.26
N VAL A 97 -18.64 -0.29 -10.49
CA VAL A 97 -19.03 -0.01 -9.11
C VAL A 97 -19.09 1.49 -8.91
N GLU A 98 -20.23 1.96 -8.45
CA GLU A 98 -20.40 3.33 -7.97
C GLU A 98 -20.22 3.36 -6.45
N LEU A 99 -19.44 4.32 -5.98
CA LEU A 99 -19.14 4.54 -4.58
C LEU A 99 -19.68 5.91 -4.17
N THR A 100 -20.52 5.89 -3.15
CA THR A 100 -20.98 7.07 -2.42
C THR A 100 -20.73 6.87 -0.93
N ALA A 101 -20.54 7.97 -0.21
CA ALA A 101 -20.34 7.92 1.22
C ALA A 101 -20.85 9.20 1.87
N ASP A 102 -21.41 9.04 3.06
CA ASP A 102 -21.69 10.09 4.02
C ASP A 102 -20.94 9.78 5.32
N LYS A 103 -21.28 10.52 6.39
CA LYS A 103 -20.64 10.38 7.70
C LYS A 103 -20.84 8.98 8.30
N ASP A 104 -21.99 8.36 8.07
CA ASP A 104 -22.42 7.14 8.74
C ASP A 104 -22.35 5.90 7.85
N THR A 105 -22.44 6.09 6.53
CA THR A 105 -22.63 5.02 5.55
C THR A 105 -21.73 5.19 4.34
N VAL A 106 -21.20 4.06 3.86
CA VAL A 106 -20.50 3.91 2.58
C VAL A 106 -21.31 2.95 1.73
N THR A 107 -21.76 3.39 0.57
CA THR A 107 -22.62 2.59 -0.30
C THR A 107 -21.88 2.22 -1.58
N PHE A 108 -21.86 0.92 -1.87
CA PHE A 108 -21.32 0.37 -3.11
C PHE A 108 -22.46 -0.13 -3.98
N THR A 109 -22.71 0.53 -5.11
CA THR A 109 -23.66 0.08 -6.13
C THR A 109 -22.90 -0.67 -7.21
N VAL A 110 -23.07 -1.98 -7.26
CA VAL A 110 -22.34 -2.87 -8.18
C VAL A 110 -23.24 -3.20 -9.36
N HIS A 111 -22.80 -2.84 -10.56
CA HIS A 111 -23.45 -3.14 -11.83
C HIS A 111 -22.73 -4.29 -12.49
N ALA A 112 -23.37 -5.45 -12.57
CA ALA A 112 -22.82 -6.61 -13.27
C ALA A 112 -23.13 -6.55 -14.77
N ALA A 113 -22.27 -7.18 -15.59
CA ALA A 113 -22.42 -7.18 -17.05
C ALA A 113 -23.72 -7.85 -17.55
N ASN A 114 -24.36 -8.67 -16.73
CA ASN A 114 -25.66 -9.30 -17.03
C ASN A 114 -26.87 -8.40 -16.72
N GLY A 115 -26.65 -7.12 -16.40
CA GLY A 115 -27.69 -6.15 -16.05
C GLY A 115 -28.18 -6.21 -14.61
N GLN A 116 -27.65 -7.12 -13.78
CA GLN A 116 -27.97 -7.15 -12.35
C GLN A 116 -27.30 -5.99 -11.62
N VAL A 117 -28.05 -5.31 -10.74
CA VAL A 117 -27.55 -4.24 -9.88
C VAL A 117 -27.73 -4.65 -8.43
N GLN A 118 -26.65 -4.58 -7.65
CA GLN A 118 -26.68 -4.88 -6.22
C GLN A 118 -26.10 -3.71 -5.43
N THR A 119 -26.85 -3.23 -4.45
CA THR A 119 -26.40 -2.17 -3.54
C THR A 119 -25.96 -2.76 -2.21
N VAL A 120 -24.77 -2.39 -1.75
CA VAL A 120 -24.18 -2.85 -0.49
C VAL A 120 -23.89 -1.64 0.41
N PRO A 121 -24.79 -1.30 1.33
CA PRO A 121 -24.53 -0.28 2.34
C PRO A 121 -23.67 -0.86 3.46
N LEU A 122 -22.58 -0.18 3.81
CA LEU A 122 -21.67 -0.51 4.90
C LEU A 122 -21.57 0.67 5.85
N LYS A 123 -21.44 0.40 7.16
CA LYS A 123 -21.16 1.46 8.13
C LYS A 123 -19.81 2.11 7.86
N ASN A 124 -19.75 3.44 7.90
CA ASN A 124 -18.51 4.22 7.87
C ASN A 124 -17.93 4.30 9.30
N TYR A 125 -16.65 3.94 9.44
CA TYR A 125 -15.92 3.95 10.72
C TYR A 125 -14.92 5.11 10.80
N ALA A 126 -15.08 6.14 9.96
CA ALA A 126 -14.13 7.25 9.91
C ALA A 126 -14.09 8.07 11.20
N ASP A 127 -15.22 8.19 11.91
CA ASP A 127 -15.35 8.90 13.20
C ASP A 127 -14.79 8.13 14.40
N ALA A 128 -14.36 6.87 14.21
CA ALA A 128 -13.70 6.10 15.26
C ALA A 128 -12.27 6.63 15.54
N ASP A 129 -11.60 6.05 16.54
CA ASP A 129 -10.20 6.34 16.91
C ASP A 129 -9.29 6.57 15.69
N GLU A 130 -8.39 7.56 15.77
CA GLU A 130 -7.49 7.88 14.65
C GLU A 130 -6.68 6.64 14.21
N TYR A 131 -6.68 6.38 12.90
CA TYR A 131 -5.87 5.32 12.30
C TYR A 131 -4.40 5.73 12.31
N PRO A 132 -3.44 4.81 12.59
CA PRO A 132 -2.02 5.17 12.63
C PRO A 132 -1.50 5.80 11.34
N LYS A 133 -0.66 6.83 11.46
CA LYS A 133 -0.04 7.52 10.32
C LYS A 133 1.08 6.66 9.72
N ILE A 134 0.72 5.79 8.78
CA ILE A 134 1.61 4.80 8.15
C ILE A 134 2.17 5.24 6.79
N ALA A 135 1.79 6.41 6.29
CA ALA A 135 2.19 6.89 4.96
C ALA A 135 3.72 6.94 4.77
N SER A 136 4.47 7.27 5.83
CA SER A 136 5.94 7.32 5.81
C SER A 136 6.59 5.94 5.65
N LEU A 137 5.92 4.85 6.05
CA LEU A 137 6.46 3.49 5.96
C LEU A 137 6.51 2.98 4.52
N PHE A 138 5.70 3.54 3.63
CA PHE A 138 5.73 3.19 2.20
C PHE A 138 6.92 3.83 1.44
N ARG A 139 7.69 4.73 2.08
CA ARG A 139 8.80 5.47 1.43
C ARG A 139 10.03 4.62 1.09
N LEU A 140 10.07 3.35 1.49
CA LEU A 140 11.18 2.43 1.17
C LEU A 140 11.38 2.18 -0.35
N HIS A 141 10.49 2.69 -1.22
CA HIS A 141 10.60 2.58 -2.68
C HIS A 141 10.83 3.91 -3.42
N THR A 142 10.99 5.04 -2.72
CA THR A 142 11.03 6.37 -3.37
C THR A 142 12.43 6.92 -3.64
N GLN A 143 13.51 6.21 -3.28
CA GLN A 143 14.85 6.62 -3.68
C GLN A 143 15.06 6.27 -5.17
N PRO A 144 15.60 7.20 -5.99
CA PRO A 144 15.96 6.87 -7.36
C PRO A 144 16.98 5.73 -7.31
N ARG A 145 16.57 4.56 -7.82
CA ARG A 145 17.40 3.36 -7.89
C ARG A 145 18.52 3.58 -8.92
N GLY A 146 19.56 4.33 -8.53
CA GLY A 146 20.79 4.51 -9.29
C GLY A 146 21.62 3.24 -9.40
N ALA A 147 21.32 2.25 -8.57
CA ALA A 147 21.65 0.85 -8.74
C ALA A 147 20.50 0.08 -8.08
N LEU A 148 20.10 -1.07 -8.63
CA LEU A 148 19.36 -2.05 -7.84
C LEU A 148 20.22 -2.32 -6.60
N GLU A 149 19.82 -1.81 -5.44
CA GLU A 149 20.51 -2.13 -4.19
C GLU A 149 20.58 -3.65 -4.07
N GLU A 150 21.77 -4.14 -3.70
CA GLU A 150 22.04 -5.53 -3.32
C GLU A 150 20.86 -6.04 -2.47
N GLY A 151 20.11 -7.03 -2.97
CA GLY A 151 19.01 -7.66 -2.22
C GLY A 151 17.61 -7.61 -2.83
N THR A 152 17.36 -6.95 -3.97
CA THR A 152 16.07 -7.08 -4.67
C THR A 152 16.02 -8.33 -5.55
N PHE A 153 15.01 -9.20 -5.38
CA PHE A 153 14.79 -10.37 -6.22
C PHE A 153 13.32 -10.48 -6.68
N THR A 154 13.11 -11.07 -7.85
CA THR A 154 11.77 -11.31 -8.41
C THR A 154 11.48 -12.80 -8.44
N VAL A 155 10.37 -13.23 -7.84
CA VAL A 155 9.96 -14.64 -7.80
C VAL A 155 8.51 -14.80 -8.22
N ASN A 156 8.13 -15.96 -8.75
CA ASN A 156 6.72 -16.25 -9.00
C ASN A 156 5.98 -16.40 -7.65
N PRO A 157 4.83 -15.72 -7.45
CA PRO A 157 4.04 -15.87 -6.23
C PRO A 157 3.67 -17.33 -5.90
N LYS A 158 3.54 -18.21 -6.91
CA LYS A 158 3.24 -19.64 -6.68
C LYS A 158 4.30 -20.34 -5.83
N TYR A 159 5.58 -19.97 -5.96
CA TYR A 159 6.67 -20.59 -5.21
C TYR A 159 6.72 -20.06 -3.78
N VAL A 160 6.44 -18.77 -3.59
CA VAL A 160 6.30 -18.17 -2.24
C VAL A 160 5.14 -18.82 -1.50
N LYS A 161 3.99 -18.98 -2.17
CA LYS A 161 2.81 -19.65 -1.58
C LYS A 161 3.12 -21.10 -1.20
N ALA A 162 3.73 -21.87 -2.10
CA ALA A 162 4.06 -23.27 -1.84
C ALA A 162 4.99 -23.43 -0.62
N LEU A 163 5.97 -22.53 -0.47
CA LEU A 163 6.84 -22.48 0.70
C LEU A 163 6.04 -22.17 1.97
N ALA A 164 5.24 -21.11 1.95
CA ALA A 164 4.41 -20.70 3.09
C ALA A 164 3.44 -21.80 3.52
N ASP A 165 2.79 -22.50 2.58
CA ASP A 165 1.87 -23.61 2.87
C ASP A 165 2.60 -24.78 3.57
N VAL A 166 3.84 -25.07 3.19
CA VAL A 166 4.61 -26.17 3.77
C VAL A 166 5.06 -25.82 5.18
N THR A 167 5.63 -24.63 5.38
CA THR A 167 6.14 -24.19 6.69
C THR A 167 5.00 -23.94 7.67
N ALA A 168 3.84 -23.44 7.21
CA ALA A 168 2.64 -23.25 8.02
C ALA A 168 2.15 -24.54 8.72
N ARG A 169 2.43 -25.73 8.18
CA ARG A 169 2.02 -27.01 8.78
C ARG A 169 2.82 -27.41 10.02
N TYR A 170 4.03 -26.85 10.15
CA TYR A 170 5.00 -27.26 11.17
C TYR A 170 5.39 -26.08 12.07
N THR A 171 4.70 -24.95 11.93
CA THR A 171 4.93 -23.73 12.71
C THR A 171 3.92 -23.64 13.84
N SER A 172 4.42 -23.38 15.05
CA SER A 172 3.61 -22.81 16.14
C SER A 172 3.57 -21.28 16.03
N ASP A 173 2.66 -20.65 16.77
CA ASP A 173 2.58 -19.18 16.85
C ASP A 173 3.95 -18.58 17.20
N GLY A 174 4.46 -17.70 16.34
CA GLY A 174 5.72 -16.96 16.55
C GLY A 174 6.97 -17.56 15.92
N GLU A 175 6.91 -18.72 15.26
CA GLU A 175 8.04 -19.21 14.45
C GLU A 175 8.25 -18.34 13.20
N VAL A 176 9.52 -18.08 12.88
CA VAL A 176 9.92 -17.16 11.80
C VAL A 176 10.60 -17.89 10.65
N LEU A 177 10.29 -17.45 9.43
CA LEU A 177 10.98 -17.87 8.22
C LEU A 177 12.02 -16.81 7.85
N THR A 178 13.29 -17.18 7.86
CA THR A 178 14.38 -16.27 7.48
C THR A 178 14.65 -16.40 5.98
N PHE A 179 14.70 -15.27 5.29
CA PHE A 179 15.12 -15.18 3.89
C PHE A 179 16.47 -14.48 3.83
N ASP A 180 17.43 -15.12 3.16
CA ASP A 180 18.79 -14.61 2.99
C ASP A 180 19.08 -14.45 1.49
N PRO A 181 19.12 -13.22 0.95
CA PRO A 181 19.54 -12.98 -0.41
C PRO A 181 21.05 -13.16 -0.54
N ASP A 182 21.52 -13.94 -1.52
CA ASP A 182 22.96 -13.94 -1.87
C ASP A 182 23.34 -12.56 -2.40
N THR A 183 23.92 -11.72 -1.53
CA THR A 183 24.27 -10.33 -1.81
C THR A 183 25.49 -10.20 -2.73
N ASN A 184 26.24 -11.28 -2.96
CA ASN A 184 27.50 -11.21 -3.68
C ASN A 184 27.33 -11.26 -5.21
N HIS A 185 26.12 -11.53 -5.72
CA HIS A 185 25.91 -11.71 -7.16
C HIS A 185 24.52 -11.26 -7.63
N SER A 186 24.47 -10.52 -8.74
CA SER A 186 23.21 -10.13 -9.38
C SER A 186 22.46 -11.33 -9.96
N GLY A 187 21.17 -11.46 -9.64
CA GLY A 187 20.28 -12.49 -10.20
C GLY A 187 20.39 -13.88 -9.57
N LYS A 188 20.92 -13.99 -8.35
CA LYS A 188 21.03 -15.24 -7.61
C LYS A 188 19.85 -15.53 -6.68
N PRO A 189 19.65 -16.80 -6.31
CA PRO A 189 18.47 -17.21 -5.58
C PRO A 189 18.48 -16.79 -4.12
N VAL A 190 17.30 -16.82 -3.52
CA VAL A 190 17.10 -16.50 -2.11
C VAL A 190 17.07 -17.77 -1.31
N ALA A 191 18.04 -17.93 -0.41
CA ALA A 191 18.01 -19.01 0.55
C ALA A 191 16.91 -18.72 1.58
N TRP A 192 16.25 -19.76 2.04
CA TRP A 192 15.32 -19.67 3.16
C TRP A 192 15.66 -20.76 4.17
N VAL A 193 15.50 -20.42 5.44
CA VAL A 193 15.75 -21.31 6.57
C VAL A 193 14.58 -21.25 7.54
N HIS A 194 14.13 -22.42 7.98
CA HIS A 194 13.10 -22.56 8.98
C HIS A 194 13.59 -23.42 10.15
N GLY A 195 13.86 -22.76 11.26
CA GLY A 195 14.48 -23.39 12.43
C GLY A 195 15.78 -24.12 12.07
N GLN A 196 15.98 -25.31 12.64
CA GLN A 196 17.17 -26.15 12.41
C GLN A 196 16.90 -27.33 11.45
N TRP A 197 15.70 -27.42 10.87
CA TRP A 197 15.24 -28.65 10.22
C TRP A 197 14.91 -28.52 8.73
N ALA A 198 14.75 -27.29 8.22
CA ALA A 198 14.52 -27.06 6.80
C ALA A 198 15.33 -25.87 6.26
N HIS A 199 15.93 -26.08 5.10
CA HIS A 199 16.55 -25.05 4.29
C HIS A 199 16.17 -25.27 2.82
N GLY A 200 16.16 -24.20 2.04
CA GLY A 200 15.91 -24.30 0.61
C GLY A 200 16.25 -23.02 -0.14
N ILE A 201 15.93 -23.01 -1.42
CA ILE A 201 16.35 -21.98 -2.36
C ILE A 201 15.18 -21.59 -3.27
N LEU A 202 14.88 -20.29 -3.37
CA LEU A 202 13.94 -19.73 -4.33
C LEU A 202 14.69 -19.13 -5.52
N MET A 203 14.49 -19.73 -6.69
CA MET A 203 15.10 -19.24 -7.93
C MET A 203 14.37 -17.98 -8.43
N PRO A 204 15.11 -16.91 -8.79
CA PRO A 204 14.50 -15.70 -9.30
C PRO A 204 14.05 -15.92 -10.75
N ILE A 205 12.98 -15.26 -11.15
CA ILE A 205 12.59 -15.17 -12.55
C ILE A 205 13.43 -14.08 -13.19
N ARG A 206 14.26 -14.46 -14.17
CA ARG A 206 14.90 -13.50 -15.06
C ARG A 206 13.83 -12.89 -15.96
N ARG A 207 13.68 -11.57 -15.92
CA ARG A 207 13.01 -10.85 -16.98
C ARG A 207 14.09 -10.37 -17.95
N ASP A 208 13.94 -10.71 -19.23
CA ASP A 208 14.89 -10.29 -20.28
C ASP A 208 14.95 -8.76 -20.43
N GLN A 209 13.91 -8.06 -19.95
CA GLN A 209 13.89 -6.62 -19.75
C GLN A 209 13.29 -6.30 -18.37
N LEU A 210 14.02 -5.51 -17.57
CA LEU A 210 13.45 -4.87 -16.39
C LEU A 210 12.37 -3.86 -16.85
N PRO A 211 11.29 -3.67 -16.07
CA PRO A 211 10.39 -2.54 -16.31
C PRO A 211 11.21 -1.26 -16.39
N THR A 212 10.97 -0.44 -17.40
CA THR A 212 11.60 0.88 -17.48
C THR A 212 11.12 1.72 -16.30
N ILE A 213 11.93 2.72 -15.92
CA ILE A 213 11.53 3.72 -14.93
C ILE A 213 10.16 4.34 -15.28
N ASP A 214 9.89 4.56 -16.57
CA ASP A 214 8.58 5.04 -17.05
C ASP A 214 7.45 4.04 -16.81
N ALA A 215 7.69 2.74 -17.07
CA ALA A 215 6.72 1.69 -16.75
C ALA A 215 6.51 1.51 -15.23
N GLU A 216 7.54 1.77 -14.41
CA GLU A 216 7.41 1.84 -12.95
C GLU A 216 6.62 3.09 -12.51
N TYR A 217 6.82 4.23 -13.19
CA TYR A 217 6.09 5.47 -12.96
C TYR A 217 4.62 5.40 -13.38
N GLU A 218 4.28 4.63 -14.40
CA GLU A 218 2.89 4.31 -14.75
C GLU A 218 2.26 3.29 -13.77
N GLY A 219 3.08 2.46 -13.11
CA GLY A 219 2.64 1.43 -12.16
C GLY A 219 2.63 1.90 -10.71
N VAL A 220 3.48 1.30 -9.86
CA VAL A 220 3.54 1.60 -8.42
C VAL A 220 3.96 3.05 -8.16
N GLY A 221 4.70 3.68 -9.08
CA GLY A 221 5.08 5.08 -9.00
C GLY A 221 3.89 6.04 -8.88
N ARG A 222 2.74 5.71 -9.49
CA ARG A 222 1.48 6.44 -9.31
C ARG A 222 1.03 6.47 -7.85
N LEU A 223 1.07 5.32 -7.15
CA LEU A 223 0.72 5.20 -5.73
C LEU A 223 1.44 6.23 -4.83
N PHE A 224 2.69 6.56 -5.16
CA PHE A 224 3.52 7.47 -4.39
C PHE A 224 3.31 8.94 -4.73
N ARG A 225 2.83 9.23 -5.95
CA ARG A 225 2.56 10.59 -6.43
C ARG A 225 1.12 11.02 -6.25
N ALA A 226 0.21 10.07 -6.05
CA ALA A 226 -1.20 10.33 -5.85
C ALA A 226 -1.44 11.31 -4.69
N VAL A 227 -2.12 12.42 -4.99
CA VAL A 227 -2.35 13.53 -4.07
C VAL A 227 -3.77 13.46 -3.53
N PRO A 228 -3.97 13.49 -2.20
CA PRO A 228 -5.30 13.53 -1.62
C PRO A 228 -6.08 14.76 -2.07
N LEU A 229 -7.30 14.57 -2.59
CA LEU A 229 -8.11 15.66 -3.14
C LEU A 229 -8.73 16.59 -2.08
N MET A 230 -8.60 16.23 -0.79
CA MET A 230 -9.09 17.02 0.34
C MET A 230 -7.98 17.77 1.08
N GLN A 231 -6.71 17.49 0.76
CA GLN A 231 -5.55 18.22 1.29
C GLN A 231 -5.03 19.11 0.16
N SER A 232 -5.55 20.35 0.07
CA SER A 232 -5.07 21.30 -0.93
C SER A 232 -3.54 21.47 -0.84
N PRO A 233 -2.82 21.53 -1.98
CA PRO A 233 -1.37 21.74 -2.02
C PRO A 233 -0.92 23.14 -1.52
N GLU A 234 -1.84 24.04 -1.16
CA GLU A 234 -1.49 25.36 -0.61
C GLU A 234 -0.81 25.33 0.78
N SER A 235 -0.59 24.14 1.35
CA SER A 235 0.19 23.95 2.58
C SER A 235 1.70 23.76 2.37
N ALA A 236 2.19 23.75 1.12
CA ALA A 236 3.62 23.64 0.81
C ALA A 236 4.30 25.00 0.60
N SER A 237 3.80 26.08 1.22
CA SER A 237 4.52 27.34 1.26
C SER A 237 5.68 27.27 2.27
N VAL A 238 6.88 27.25 1.71
CA VAL A 238 8.18 27.64 2.27
C VAL A 238 8.87 26.66 3.24
N ARG A 239 9.80 25.88 2.68
CA ARG A 239 11.20 25.89 3.16
C ARG A 239 12.17 25.53 2.04
N GLU A 240 12.28 26.41 1.05
CA GLU A 240 13.55 26.63 0.34
C GLU A 240 14.30 27.76 1.06
N GLY A 241 15.61 27.57 1.20
CA GLY A 241 16.54 28.42 1.96
C GLY A 241 17.16 27.60 3.10
N SER A 242 18.36 27.04 2.98
CA SER A 242 19.54 27.56 2.32
C SER A 242 20.53 26.44 2.01
N ALA A 243 20.79 26.18 0.73
CA ALA A 243 22.07 25.62 0.31
C ALA A 243 22.96 26.80 -0.12
N VAL A 244 24.13 26.90 0.53
CA VAL A 244 25.33 27.59 0.06
C VAL A 244 25.28 29.12 0.00
N GLU A 245 25.83 29.75 1.03
CA GLU A 245 26.62 30.97 0.86
C GLU A 245 28.03 30.69 1.41
N ARG A 246 28.96 30.36 0.51
CA ARG A 246 30.41 30.40 0.77
C ARG A 246 30.90 31.80 0.45
N ALA A 247 31.32 32.56 1.46
CA ALA A 247 32.39 33.56 1.37
C ALA A 247 32.80 33.93 2.81
N SER A 248 33.93 33.38 3.29
CA SER A 248 35.17 34.15 3.41
C SER A 248 35.09 35.32 4.41
N THR A 249 35.54 35.08 5.64
CA THR A 249 36.54 35.97 6.27
C THR A 249 37.48 35.14 7.15
N ARG A 250 38.76 35.26 6.81
CA ARG A 250 39.94 34.84 7.56
C ARG A 250 40.34 36.03 8.43
N GLY A 251 40.59 35.82 9.72
CA GLY A 251 41.09 36.83 10.67
C GLY A 251 41.16 36.22 12.08
N THR A 252 42.18 35.44 12.43
CA THR A 252 43.43 35.83 13.12
C THR A 252 43.23 36.44 14.52
N ALA A 253 43.90 35.81 15.51
CA ALA A 253 44.13 36.22 16.92
C ALA A 253 42.87 36.24 17.81
N GLU A 254 42.89 35.85 19.09
CA GLU A 254 43.90 36.07 20.12
C GLU A 254 43.59 35.15 21.34
N ALA A 255 44.61 34.63 22.02
CA ALA A 255 44.48 34.11 23.38
C ALA A 255 44.25 35.27 24.36
N PRO A 256 43.74 35.02 25.59
CA PRO A 256 44.68 35.10 26.71
C PRO A 256 44.42 34.10 27.85
N ALA A 257 45.34 34.22 28.81
CA ALA A 257 45.79 33.28 29.83
C ALA A 257 44.95 33.18 31.12
N THR A 258 45.18 32.04 31.80
CA THR A 258 45.30 31.82 33.27
C THR A 258 44.15 32.13 34.22
N ALA A 259 43.79 31.10 35.00
CA ALA A 259 44.14 31.05 36.43
C ALA A 259 44.57 29.62 36.80
#